data_AF-A0A1A8PP01-F1
#
_entry.id   AF-A0A1A8PP01-F1
#
_cell.length_a   1.000
_cell.length_b   1.000
_cell.length_c   1.000
_cell.angle_alpha   90.00
_cell.angle_beta   90.00
_cell.angle_gamma   90.00
#
_symmetry.space_group_name_H-M   'P 1'
#
loop_
_entity.id
_entity.type
_entity.pdbx_description
1 polymer ?
#
loop_
_entity_poly.entity_id
_entity_poly.type
_entity_poly.pdbx_seq_one_letter_code
_entity_poly.pdbx_strand_id
1 'polypeptide(L)'
;MPGMMDKGSEYLGKGRSNGTKSPSNASNGHFSDESGSDDEHDVGMRVGADYQAIIPEYEPGSTKYTDKDSGGMLVWSPHHTIVDSKLDEYIAIAKEKHGYNVEQALGMLFWHKHNIEKSLADLPNFTPFPDEWTVEDKVLFEQAFSFHGKSFHRIQQ
;
A
#
# COMPACT_ATOMS: atom_id res chain seq x y z
N MET A 1 -28.89 -5.93 -45.82
CA MET A 1 -29.26 -7.35 -45.59
C MET A 1 -28.59 -8.18 -46.66
N PRO A 2 -28.15 -9.44 -46.46
CA PRO A 2 -28.30 -10.39 -45.33
C PRO A 2 -26.92 -10.80 -44.71
N GLY A 3 -26.75 -11.55 -43.62
CA GLY A 3 -27.63 -12.34 -42.76
C GLY A 3 -26.83 -13.53 -42.16
N MET A 4 -27.18 -13.92 -40.92
CA MET A 4 -27.06 -15.27 -40.33
C MET A 4 -25.64 -15.66 -39.85
N MET A 5 -25.41 -16.18 -38.64
CA MET A 5 -26.16 -17.24 -37.94
C MET A 5 -26.14 -17.10 -36.41
N ASP A 6 -27.27 -17.47 -35.84
CA ASP A 6 -27.54 -17.88 -34.46
C ASP A 6 -27.05 -19.33 -34.21
N LYS A 7 -26.60 -19.60 -32.97
CA LYS A 7 -26.73 -20.86 -32.18
C LYS A 7 -25.69 -20.85 -31.05
N GLY A 8 -25.97 -21.15 -29.79
CA GLY A 8 -27.19 -21.63 -29.18
C GLY A 8 -26.97 -21.85 -27.68
N SER A 9 -28.10 -21.81 -26.99
CA SER A 9 -28.41 -21.90 -25.55
C SER A 9 -27.78 -23.01 -24.70
N GLU A 10 -27.69 -22.65 -23.41
CA GLU A 10 -28.02 -23.43 -22.18
C GLU A 10 -27.06 -24.59 -21.84
N TYR A 11 -26.96 -25.14 -20.61
CA TYR A 11 -27.93 -25.40 -19.55
C TYR A 11 -27.17 -25.75 -18.23
N LEU A 12 -27.73 -25.33 -17.09
CA LEU A 12 -27.77 -25.94 -15.74
C LEU A 12 -26.68 -26.97 -15.31
N GLY A 13 -26.12 -26.98 -14.10
CA GLY A 13 -26.51 -26.37 -12.83
C GLY A 13 -26.02 -27.22 -11.64
N LYS A 14 -26.11 -26.62 -10.44
CA LYS A 14 -26.17 -27.22 -9.08
C LYS A 14 -24.97 -28.00 -8.52
N GLY A 15 -24.62 -27.65 -7.27
CA GLY A 15 -24.34 -28.67 -6.26
C GLY A 15 -23.28 -28.29 -5.21
N ARG A 16 -23.73 -27.82 -4.05
CA ARG A 16 -22.94 -27.51 -2.84
C ARG A 16 -22.37 -28.79 -2.21
N SER A 17 -21.16 -28.76 -1.65
CA SER A 17 -20.88 -29.46 -0.38
C SER A 17 -19.68 -28.86 0.36
N ASN A 18 -19.94 -28.42 1.59
CA ASN A 18 -18.95 -28.14 2.63
C ASN A 18 -18.28 -29.46 3.03
N GLY A 19 -16.96 -29.48 3.10
CA GLY A 19 -16.17 -30.58 3.67
C GLY A 19 -15.00 -30.02 4.46
N THR A 20 -15.22 -29.81 5.76
CA THR A 20 -14.20 -29.50 6.77
C THR A 20 -13.11 -30.56 6.80
N LYS A 21 -11.85 -30.21 6.55
CA LYS A 21 -10.68 -30.94 7.08
C LYS A 21 -9.59 -29.95 7.48
N SER A 22 -9.42 -29.82 8.80
CA SER A 22 -8.32 -29.14 9.48
C SER A 22 -6.95 -29.75 9.11
N PRO A 23 -5.84 -29.02 9.30
CA PRO A 23 -4.55 -29.30 8.69
C PRO A 23 -3.79 -30.34 9.49
N SER A 24 -3.28 -31.37 8.83
CA SER A 24 -2.28 -32.25 9.43
C SER A 24 -1.23 -32.65 8.40
N ASN A 25 0.01 -32.54 8.85
CA ASN A 25 1.28 -32.90 8.23
C ASN A 25 1.92 -31.90 7.28
N ALA A 26 2.75 -31.03 7.87
CA ALA A 26 4.02 -30.63 7.28
C ALA A 26 4.84 -31.89 6.96
N SER A 27 4.71 -32.39 5.73
CA SER A 27 5.65 -33.35 5.17
C SER A 27 6.74 -32.54 4.50
N ASN A 28 7.91 -32.48 5.15
CA ASN A 28 9.15 -32.01 4.57
C ASN A 28 9.59 -33.03 3.50
N GLY A 29 8.93 -32.99 2.35
CA GLY A 29 9.11 -33.94 1.24
C GLY A 29 10.04 -33.35 0.20
N HIS A 30 11.32 -33.68 0.32
CA HIS A 30 12.26 -33.60 -0.80
C HIS A 30 11.85 -34.68 -1.81
N PHE A 31 11.05 -34.31 -2.81
CA PHE A 31 10.81 -35.10 -4.01
C PHE A 31 11.74 -34.55 -5.09
N SER A 32 12.90 -35.18 -5.25
CA SER A 32 13.64 -35.14 -6.49
C SER A 32 13.12 -36.30 -7.33
N ASP A 33 12.13 -36.02 -8.19
CA ASP A 33 11.89 -36.83 -9.39
C ASP A 33 12.67 -36.14 -10.52
N GLU A 34 13.80 -36.72 -10.85
CA GLU A 34 14.50 -36.69 -12.12
C GLU A 34 13.56 -36.64 -13.34
N SER A 35 13.17 -35.44 -13.75
CA SER A 35 12.74 -35.16 -15.11
C SER A 35 13.74 -34.23 -15.77
N GLY A 36 14.64 -34.84 -16.54
CA GLY A 36 15.45 -34.13 -17.52
C GLY A 36 14.55 -33.57 -18.61
N SER A 37 14.22 -32.29 -18.50
CA SER A 37 13.69 -31.47 -19.58
C SER A 37 14.78 -30.48 -19.97
N ASP A 38 15.33 -30.70 -21.16
CA ASP A 38 16.28 -29.83 -21.86
C ASP A 38 15.54 -28.56 -22.33
N ASP A 39 15.21 -27.68 -21.39
CA ASP A 39 14.75 -26.32 -21.64
C ASP A 39 15.73 -25.35 -20.97
N GLU A 40 16.48 -24.60 -21.79
CA GLU A 40 17.64 -23.75 -21.45
C GLU A 40 17.38 -22.57 -20.49
N HIS A 41 16.30 -22.54 -19.71
CA HIS A 41 16.07 -21.50 -18.70
C HIS A 41 15.53 -22.03 -17.37
N ASP A 42 16.09 -23.12 -16.85
CA ASP A 42 15.86 -23.46 -15.45
C ASP A 42 16.72 -22.56 -14.54
N VAL A 43 16.25 -21.32 -14.31
CA VAL A 43 16.81 -20.45 -13.26
C VAL A 43 16.27 -20.94 -11.92
N GLY A 44 16.65 -22.16 -11.55
CA GLY A 44 16.24 -22.80 -10.31
C GLY A 44 16.58 -21.95 -9.08
N MET A 45 15.92 -22.25 -7.95
CA MET A 45 16.22 -21.59 -6.68
C MET A 45 17.69 -21.81 -6.31
N ARG A 46 18.46 -20.71 -6.24
CA ARG A 46 19.89 -20.79 -5.89
C ARG A 46 20.05 -20.99 -4.38
N VAL A 47 20.90 -21.94 -4.00
CA VAL A 47 21.18 -22.31 -2.61
C VAL A 47 22.67 -22.12 -2.35
N GLY A 48 23.02 -21.55 -1.19
CA GLY A 48 24.39 -21.24 -0.80
C GLY A 48 24.46 -19.99 0.06
N ALA A 49 25.62 -19.76 0.68
CA ALA A 49 25.84 -18.63 1.58
C ALA A 49 25.58 -17.26 0.93
N ASP A 50 25.77 -17.15 -0.39
CA ASP A 50 25.52 -15.91 -1.16
C ASP A 50 24.03 -15.65 -1.43
N TYR A 51 23.17 -16.65 -1.17
CA TYR A 51 21.74 -16.61 -1.48
C TYR A 51 20.85 -16.76 -0.24
N GLN A 52 21.39 -17.30 0.86
CA GLN A 52 20.64 -17.56 2.09
C GLN A 52 20.97 -16.52 3.16
N ALA A 53 19.94 -16.02 3.84
CA ALA A 53 20.12 -15.18 5.01
C ALA A 53 20.66 -16.01 6.19
N ILE A 54 21.55 -15.42 6.99
CA ILE A 54 21.98 -16.01 8.26
C ILE A 54 20.79 -15.93 9.22
N ILE A 55 20.37 -17.08 9.76
CA ILE A 55 19.30 -17.15 10.75
C ILE A 55 19.90 -16.75 12.10
N PRO A 56 19.45 -15.63 12.72
CA PRO A 56 19.93 -15.25 14.04
C PRO A 56 19.54 -16.30 15.09
N GLU A 57 20.41 -16.51 16.07
CA GLU A 57 20.09 -17.37 17.22
C GLU A 57 18.97 -16.76 18.07
N TYR A 58 18.15 -17.62 18.66
CA TYR A 58 17.07 -17.18 19.54
C TYR A 58 17.62 -16.82 20.93
N GLU A 59 17.61 -15.54 21.28
CA GLU A 59 17.92 -15.07 22.63
C GLU A 59 16.65 -14.81 23.46
N PRO A 60 16.35 -15.63 24.49
CA PRO A 60 15.21 -15.40 25.37
C PRO A 60 15.43 -14.12 26.20
N GLY A 61 14.51 -13.15 26.08
CA GLY A 61 14.59 -11.88 26.82
C GLY A 61 15.18 -10.71 26.02
N SER A 62 15.71 -10.97 24.82
CA SER A 62 15.94 -9.92 23.82
C SER A 62 14.58 -9.34 23.40
N THR A 63 14.28 -8.12 23.83
CA THR A 63 13.23 -7.33 23.17
C THR A 63 13.75 -7.03 21.77
N LYS A 64 13.18 -7.71 20.76
CA LYS A 64 13.54 -7.65 19.33
C LYS A 64 13.58 -6.24 18.70
N TYR A 65 13.26 -5.21 19.48
CA TYR A 65 13.23 -3.82 19.12
C TYR A 65 13.93 -3.05 20.23
N THR A 66 15.23 -2.86 20.09
CA THR A 66 15.91 -1.74 20.73
C THR A 66 15.28 -0.48 20.16
N ASP A 67 14.58 0.30 21.00
CA ASP A 67 13.91 1.55 20.61
C ASP A 67 14.86 2.55 19.90
N LYS A 68 16.17 2.31 20.04
CA LYS A 68 17.27 3.07 19.44
C LYS A 68 17.55 2.74 17.96
N ASP A 69 17.14 1.57 17.45
CA ASP A 69 17.44 1.14 16.07
C ASP A 69 16.25 1.29 15.10
N SER A 70 15.07 1.64 15.64
CA SER A 70 13.93 2.02 14.81
C SER A 70 14.15 3.45 14.31
N GLY A 71 14.83 3.61 13.18
CA GLY A 71 14.89 4.89 12.44
C GLY A 71 13.52 5.43 11.98
N GLY A 72 12.42 4.83 12.43
CA GLY A 72 11.06 5.28 12.17
C GLY A 72 10.66 6.46 13.05
N MET A 73 10.00 7.44 12.44
CA MET A 73 9.35 8.55 13.13
C MET A 73 7.87 8.21 13.36
N LEU A 74 7.40 8.29 14.60
CA LEU A 74 5.98 8.11 14.91
C LEU A 74 5.19 9.33 14.42
N VAL A 75 4.32 9.13 13.43
CA VAL A 75 3.49 10.21 12.82
C VAL A 75 2.02 10.13 13.19
N TRP A 76 1.56 9.01 13.77
CA TRP A 76 0.17 8.82 14.18
C TRP A 76 0.05 7.69 15.20
N SER A 77 -0.93 7.77 16.10
CA SER A 77 -1.32 6.66 16.97
C SER A 77 -2.85 6.60 17.11
N PRO A 78 -3.48 5.42 17.19
CA PRO A 78 -4.92 5.33 17.43
C PRO A 78 -5.36 6.06 18.71
N HIS A 79 -6.50 6.75 18.66
CA HIS A 79 -7.06 7.44 19.81
C HIS A 79 -8.59 7.27 19.86
N HIS A 80 -9.06 6.51 20.84
CA HIS A 80 -10.45 6.03 20.93
C HIS A 80 -11.38 6.95 21.74
N THR A 81 -10.91 8.13 22.16
CA THR A 81 -11.74 9.10 22.91
C THR A 81 -12.46 10.10 22.02
N ILE A 82 -11.94 10.33 20.80
CA ILE A 82 -12.60 11.16 19.80
C ILE A 82 -13.65 10.29 19.10
N VAL A 83 -14.86 10.80 19.01
CA VAL A 83 -15.93 10.19 18.23
C VAL A 83 -15.68 10.46 16.75
N ASP A 84 -15.84 9.46 15.88
CA ASP A 84 -15.56 9.55 14.44
C ASP A 84 -16.20 10.80 13.78
N SER A 85 -17.45 11.13 14.11
CA SER A 85 -18.12 12.32 13.57
C SER A 85 -17.42 13.64 13.89
N LYS A 86 -16.81 13.76 15.08
CA LYS A 86 -16.02 14.94 15.46
C LYS A 86 -14.67 14.97 14.74
N LEU A 87 -14.09 13.80 14.48
CA LEU A 87 -12.86 13.69 13.71
C LEU A 87 -13.11 14.10 12.25
N ASP A 88 -14.21 13.65 11.66
CA ASP A 88 -14.63 14.01 10.31
C ASP A 88 -14.88 15.52 10.18
N GLU A 89 -15.57 16.11 11.16
CA GLU A 89 -15.78 17.57 11.22
C GLU A 89 -14.44 18.33 11.29
N TYR A 90 -13.51 17.87 12.12
CA TYR A 90 -12.17 18.45 12.21
C TYR A 90 -11.43 18.38 10.87
N ILE A 91 -11.43 17.22 10.20
CA ILE A 91 -10.78 17.03 8.89
C ILE A 91 -11.43 17.95 7.83
N ALA A 92 -12.75 18.05 7.82
CA ALA A 92 -13.48 18.94 6.91
C ALA A 92 -13.08 20.40 7.11
N ILE A 93 -13.02 20.87 8.36
CA ILE A 93 -12.59 22.24 8.68
C ILE A 93 -11.15 22.48 8.21
N ALA A 94 -10.21 21.56 8.50
CA ALA A 94 -8.82 21.70 8.09
C ALA A 94 -8.66 21.77 6.57
N LYS A 95 -9.41 20.96 5.83
CA LYS A 95 -9.37 20.92 4.37
C LYS A 95 -10.03 22.14 3.74
N GLU A 96 -11.25 22.46 4.13
CA GLU A 96 -12.06 23.48 3.44
C GLU A 96 -11.65 24.90 3.80
N LYS A 97 -11.27 25.15 5.07
CA LYS A 97 -10.91 26.50 5.52
C LYS A 97 -9.43 26.79 5.45
N HIS A 98 -8.59 25.77 5.55
CA HIS A 98 -7.14 25.94 5.68
C HIS A 98 -6.33 25.19 4.62
N GLY A 99 -6.97 24.47 3.69
CA GLY A 99 -6.29 23.85 2.56
C GLY A 99 -5.43 22.62 2.91
N TYR A 100 -5.59 22.05 4.10
CA TYR A 100 -4.87 20.84 4.49
C TYR A 100 -5.40 19.61 3.74
N ASN A 101 -4.51 18.70 3.37
CA ASN A 101 -4.93 17.33 3.06
C ASN A 101 -5.19 16.52 4.35
N VAL A 102 -5.72 15.31 4.20
CA VAL A 102 -6.14 14.49 5.34
C VAL A 102 -4.93 14.08 6.19
N GLU A 103 -3.83 13.72 5.55
CA GLU A 103 -2.61 13.26 6.20
C GLU A 103 -1.98 14.38 7.04
N GLN A 104 -1.94 15.61 6.52
CA GLN A 104 -1.44 16.78 7.24
C GLN A 104 -2.36 17.12 8.41
N ALA A 105 -3.68 17.08 8.24
CA ALA A 105 -4.63 17.32 9.31
C ALA A 105 -4.47 16.27 10.44
N LEU A 106 -4.34 14.99 10.10
CA LEU A 106 -4.08 13.93 11.08
C LEU A 106 -2.72 14.11 11.77
N GLY A 107 -1.68 14.48 11.03
CA GLY A 107 -0.37 14.79 11.58
C GLY A 107 -0.43 15.96 12.58
N MET A 108 -1.14 17.03 12.25
CA MET A 108 -1.39 18.16 13.15
C MET A 108 -2.17 17.74 14.39
N LEU A 109 -3.24 16.95 14.22
CA LEU A 109 -4.01 16.45 15.35
C LEU A 109 -3.16 15.58 16.29
N PHE A 110 -2.31 14.71 15.74
CA PHE A 110 -1.37 13.89 16.50
C PHE A 110 -0.34 14.74 17.25
N TRP A 111 0.20 15.79 16.61
CA TRP A 111 1.11 16.74 17.22
C TRP A 111 0.51 17.37 18.49
N HIS A 112 -0.79 17.66 18.47
CA HIS A 112 -1.55 18.17 19.62
C HIS A 112 -2.08 17.06 20.54
N LYS A 113 -1.54 15.84 20.47
CA LYS A 113 -1.94 14.69 21.28
C LYS A 113 -3.43 14.37 21.17
N HIS A 114 -3.99 14.49 19.98
CA HIS A 114 -5.42 14.29 19.68
C HIS A 114 -6.34 15.32 20.37
N ASN A 115 -5.83 16.51 20.70
CA ASN A 115 -6.68 17.60 21.15
C ASN A 115 -7.17 18.42 19.96
N ILE A 116 -8.45 18.25 19.61
CA ILE A 116 -9.10 18.93 18.47
C ILE A 116 -9.02 20.46 18.62
N GLU A 117 -9.37 21.00 19.78
CA GLU A 117 -9.45 22.45 19.98
C GLU A 117 -8.09 23.14 19.81
N LYS A 118 -7.04 22.55 20.40
CA LYS A 118 -5.66 23.05 20.25
C LYS A 118 -5.21 22.97 18.80
N SER A 119 -5.50 21.86 18.13
CA SER A 119 -5.11 21.72 16.73
C SER A 119 -5.83 22.72 15.83
N LEU A 120 -7.14 22.92 16.00
CA LEU A 120 -7.92 23.90 15.25
C LEU A 120 -7.38 25.33 15.44
N ALA A 121 -6.98 25.68 16.66
CA ALA A 121 -6.42 27.01 16.95
C ALA A 121 -5.10 27.26 16.19
N ASP A 122 -4.32 26.20 15.93
CA ASP A 122 -3.03 26.30 15.27
C ASP A 122 -3.06 26.03 13.76
N LEU A 123 -4.17 25.54 13.19
CA LEU A 123 -4.30 25.35 11.74
C LEU A 123 -3.93 26.60 10.89
N PRO A 124 -4.35 27.83 11.25
CA PRO A 124 -3.96 29.02 10.49
C PRO A 124 -2.44 29.31 10.51
N ASN A 125 -1.73 28.85 11.54
CA ASN A 125 -0.30 29.12 11.72
C ASN A 125 0.58 28.24 10.83
N PHE A 126 0.05 27.10 10.36
CA PHE A 126 0.79 26.12 9.57
C PHE A 126 0.14 25.84 8.22
N THR A 127 -0.65 26.79 7.71
CA THR A 127 -1.37 26.67 6.43
C THR A 127 -0.41 26.20 5.34
N PRO A 128 -0.64 25.02 4.73
CA PRO A 128 0.27 24.48 3.73
C PRO A 128 0.32 25.40 2.51
N PHE A 129 1.49 25.49 1.89
CA PHE A 129 1.63 26.19 0.63
C PHE A 129 0.72 25.54 -0.41
N PRO A 130 0.02 26.33 -1.23
CA PRO A 130 -0.83 25.78 -2.29
C PRO A 130 0.02 24.95 -3.27
N ASP A 131 -0.62 23.98 -3.93
CA ASP A 131 -0.01 23.18 -4.99
C ASP A 131 0.76 24.07 -5.96
N GLU A 132 2.07 23.85 -6.08
CA GLU A 132 2.98 24.70 -6.84
C GLU A 132 2.83 24.55 -8.36
N TRP A 133 1.98 23.63 -8.84
CA TRP A 133 1.76 23.40 -10.26
C TRP A 133 0.74 24.36 -10.84
N THR A 134 1.22 25.22 -11.73
CA THR A 134 0.39 26.11 -12.52
C THR A 134 -0.47 25.32 -13.52
N VAL A 135 -1.49 25.97 -14.09
CA VAL A 135 -2.31 25.34 -15.15
C VAL A 135 -1.42 25.06 -16.38
N GLU A 136 -0.48 25.95 -16.64
CA GLU A 136 0.53 25.84 -17.68
C GLU A 136 1.41 24.59 -17.46
N ASP A 137 1.89 24.34 -16.24
CA ASP A 137 2.71 23.16 -15.92
C ASP A 137 1.93 21.86 -16.13
N LYS A 138 0.65 21.83 -15.75
CA LYS A 138 -0.22 20.66 -15.94
C LYS A 138 -0.41 20.35 -17.43
N VAL A 139 -0.66 21.37 -18.25
CA VAL A 139 -0.80 21.21 -19.70
C VAL A 139 0.52 20.77 -20.34
N LEU A 140 1.64 21.36 -19.92
CA LEU A 140 2.97 20.99 -20.42
C LEU A 140 3.29 19.53 -20.09
N PHE A 141 2.98 19.08 -18.87
CA PHE A 141 3.14 17.70 -18.46
C PHE A 141 2.25 16.75 -19.26
N GLU A 142 0.96 17.06 -19.47
CA GLU A 142 0.06 16.21 -20.27
C GLU A 142 0.54 16.07 -21.71
N GLN A 143 1.00 17.16 -22.32
CA GLN A 143 1.59 17.13 -23.66
C GLN A 143 2.82 16.25 -23.68
N ALA A 144 3.81 16.52 -22.81
CA ALA A 144 5.04 15.74 -22.75
C ALA A 144 4.77 14.25 -22.45
N PHE A 145 3.81 13.94 -21.58
CA PHE A 145 3.37 12.58 -21.28
C PHE A 145 2.75 11.90 -22.51
N SER A 146 1.96 12.61 -23.31
CA SER A 146 1.39 12.07 -24.55
C SER A 146 2.47 11.70 -25.59
N PHE A 147 3.57 12.47 -25.66
CA PHE A 147 4.67 12.22 -26.60
C PHE A 147 5.69 11.20 -26.09
N HIS A 148 6.02 11.25 -24.80
CA HIS A 148 7.13 10.48 -24.21
C HIS A 148 6.67 9.32 -23.31
N GLY A 149 5.37 9.16 -23.08
CA GLY A 149 4.80 8.13 -22.21
C GLY A 149 5.29 8.28 -20.77
N LYS A 150 5.60 7.16 -20.09
CA LYS A 150 6.06 7.17 -18.69
C LYS A 150 7.57 7.44 -18.53
N SER A 151 8.22 7.98 -19.55
CA SER A 151 9.63 8.36 -19.50
C SER A 151 9.80 9.72 -18.81
N PHE A 152 9.70 9.75 -17.47
CA PHE A 152 9.76 11.00 -16.70
C PHE A 152 11.05 11.81 -16.92
N HIS A 153 12.18 11.13 -17.10
CA HIS A 153 13.46 11.79 -17.46
C HIS A 153 13.39 12.57 -18.78
N ARG A 154 12.49 12.19 -19.71
CA ARG A 154 12.26 12.90 -20.98
C ARG A 154 11.17 13.96 -20.88
N ILE A 155 10.24 13.81 -19.94
CA ILE A 155 9.19 14.81 -19.66
C ILE A 155 9.78 16.04 -18.96
N GLN A 156 10.84 15.85 -18.16
CA GLN A 156 11.49 16.93 -17.42
C GLN A 156 12.44 17.80 -18.25
N GLN A 157 12.89 17.33 -19.42
CA GLN A 157 13.87 18.01 -20.30
C GLN A 157 13.19 19.01 -21.23
#